data_AF-A0A7S1EYC2-F1
#
_entry.id   AF-A0A7S1EYC2-F1
#
_cell.length_a   1.000
_cell.length_b   1.000
_cell.length_c   1.000
_cell.angle_alpha   90.00
_cell.angle_beta   90.00
_cell.angle_gamma   90.00
#
_symmetry.space_group_name_H-M   'P 1'
#
loop_
_entity.id
_entity.type
_entity.pdbx_description
1 polymer ?
#
loop_
_entity_poly.entity_id
_entity_poly.type
_entity_poly.pdbx_seq_one_letter_code
_entity_poly.pdbx_strand_id
1 'polypeptide(L)'
;TITFNCIDYDIDGVIAWGYSLYGGDSSAVDTDLVDVEYIVPNDYAFVALTYAGVAVAWGHEDYGGEPDATVLAALSADVVKVVSTATAFGVLKDDGTVTAWGNR
;
A
#
# COMPACT_ATOMS: atom_id res chain seq x y z
N THR A 1 -17.79 13.88 5.88
CA THR A 1 -16.59 14.35 6.60
C THR A 1 -15.43 14.16 5.65
N ILE A 2 -14.74 15.23 5.29
CA ILE A 2 -13.69 15.21 4.27
C ILE A 2 -12.42 14.72 4.96
N THR A 3 -12.03 13.47 4.73
CA THR A 3 -10.72 12.96 5.14
C THR A 3 -9.75 13.33 4.02
N PHE A 4 -8.95 14.36 4.24
CA PHE A 4 -7.82 14.68 3.37
C PHE A 4 -6.72 13.66 3.67
N ASN A 5 -6.71 12.54 2.95
CA ASN A 5 -5.54 11.68 2.93
C ASN A 5 -4.76 12.07 1.68
N CYS A 6 -3.68 12.82 1.83
CA CYS A 6 -2.73 13.04 0.74
C CYS A 6 -1.34 12.59 1.18
N ILE A 7 -0.58 12.14 0.19
CA ILE A 7 0.79 11.69 0.34
C ILE A 7 1.59 12.43 -0.73
N ASP A 8 2.75 12.94 -0.34
CA ASP A 8 3.75 13.48 -1.28
C ASP A 8 4.97 12.55 -1.28
N TYR A 9 5.52 12.34 -2.48
CA TYR A 9 6.72 11.54 -2.69
C TYR A 9 7.76 12.45 -3.32
N ASP A 10 8.80 12.79 -2.56
CA ASP A 10 9.99 13.46 -3.07
C ASP A 10 11.14 12.44 -3.09
N ILE A 11 12.27 12.80 -3.69
CA ILE A 11 13.49 11.97 -3.80
C ILE A 11 14.02 11.43 -2.45
N ASP A 12 13.48 11.91 -1.33
CA ASP A 12 13.90 11.62 0.04
C ASP A 12 12.88 10.80 0.87
N GLY A 13 11.75 10.36 0.29
CA GLY A 13 10.83 9.41 0.95
C GLY A 13 9.35 9.74 0.85
N VAL A 14 8.54 8.93 1.55
CA VAL A 14 7.07 9.04 1.58
C VAL A 14 6.62 9.73 2.86
N ILE A 15 5.90 10.85 2.71
CA ILE A 15 5.31 11.55 3.84
C ILE A 15 3.81 11.27 3.88
N ALA A 16 3.36 10.60 4.94
CA ALA A 16 1.95 10.43 5.24
C ALA A 16 1.45 11.49 6.24
N TRP A 17 0.23 11.96 6.04
CA TRP A 17 -0.46 12.81 7.00
C TRP A 17 -1.96 12.53 7.00
N GLY A 18 -2.62 12.87 8.10
CA GLY A 18 -4.04 12.61 8.32
C GLY A 18 -4.28 11.75 9.56
N TYR A 19 -5.37 11.00 9.57
CA TYR A 19 -5.68 10.13 10.71
C TYR A 19 -4.82 8.87 10.67
N SER A 20 -4.09 8.57 11.74
CA SER A 20 -3.13 7.46 11.77
C SER A 20 -3.77 6.11 11.44
N LEU A 21 -4.98 5.85 11.97
CA LEU A 21 -5.73 4.62 11.67
C LEU A 21 -6.12 4.47 10.19
N TYR A 22 -6.07 5.55 9.41
CA TYR A 22 -6.38 5.55 7.98
C TYR A 22 -5.16 5.84 7.11
N GLY A 23 -3.97 5.46 7.59
CA GLY A 23 -2.71 5.57 6.85
C GLY A 23 -2.05 6.95 6.91
N GLY A 24 -2.50 7.82 7.80
CA GLY A 24 -1.83 9.10 8.10
C GLY A 24 -0.53 8.96 8.92
N ASP A 25 -0.16 7.72 9.28
CA ASP A 25 1.12 7.37 9.89
C ASP A 25 1.73 6.20 9.10
N SER A 26 2.86 6.45 8.43
CA SER A 26 3.64 5.47 7.68
C SER A 26 4.91 5.04 8.41
N SER A 27 5.12 5.47 9.66
CA SER A 27 6.37 5.23 10.39
C SER A 27 6.71 3.76 10.59
N ALA A 28 5.69 2.88 10.62
CA ALA A 28 5.86 1.44 10.74
C ALA A 28 6.48 0.78 9.49
N VAL A 29 6.39 1.43 8.33
CA VAL A 29 6.85 0.92 7.04
C VAL A 29 7.86 1.86 6.37
N ASP A 30 8.31 2.90 7.07
CA ASP A 30 9.18 3.96 6.55
C ASP A 30 10.46 3.42 5.88
N THR A 31 11.06 2.38 6.48
CA THR A 31 12.27 1.75 5.94
C THR A 31 12.05 0.98 4.64
N ASP A 32 10.80 0.59 4.36
CA ASP A 32 10.42 -0.18 3.18
C ASP A 32 9.92 0.75 2.04
N LEU A 33 9.62 2.02 2.34
CA LEU A 33 9.16 3.04 1.40
C LEU A 33 10.33 3.72 0.68
N VAL A 34 11.22 2.91 0.11
CA VAL A 34 12.39 3.34 -0.68
C VAL A 34 12.14 3.14 -2.17
N ASP A 35 12.60 4.08 -3.00
CA ASP A 35 12.45 4.03 -4.47
C ASP A 35 11.02 3.70 -4.91
N VAL A 36 10.04 4.39 -4.31
CA VAL A 36 8.61 4.23 -4.61
C VAL A 36 8.32 4.76 -6.03
N GLU A 37 7.72 3.92 -6.87
CA GLU A 37 7.26 4.28 -8.21
C GLU A 37 5.93 5.03 -8.14
N TYR A 38 4.96 4.49 -7.41
CA TYR A 38 3.67 5.13 -7.17
C TYR A 38 2.95 4.55 -5.94
N ILE A 39 1.93 5.26 -5.48
CA ILE A 39 1.11 4.87 -4.33
C ILE A 39 -0.36 4.82 -4.74
N VAL A 40 -1.06 3.77 -4.29
CA VAL A 40 -2.47 3.54 -4.53
C VAL A 40 -3.24 3.65 -3.22
N PRO A 41 -4.15 4.63 -3.08
CA PRO A 41 -5.02 4.74 -1.92
C PRO A 41 -6.30 3.89 -2.04
N ASN A 42 -6.88 3.54 -0.89
CA ASN A 42 -8.31 3.31 -0.73
C ASN A 42 -8.87 4.26 0.36
N ASP A 43 -10.10 4.05 0.84
CA ASP A 43 -10.72 4.97 1.81
C ASP A 43 -10.01 4.97 3.19
N TYR A 44 -9.23 3.93 3.51
CA TYR A 44 -8.71 3.65 4.85
C TYR A 44 -7.24 3.17 4.90
N ALA A 45 -6.61 2.92 3.77
CA ALA A 45 -5.29 2.31 3.67
C ALA A 45 -4.61 2.67 2.34
N PHE A 46 -3.32 2.34 2.24
CA PHE A 46 -2.48 2.62 1.09
C PHE A 46 -1.60 1.44 0.74
N VAL A 47 -1.19 1.39 -0.52
CA VAL A 47 -0.15 0.48 -1.00
C VAL A 47 0.82 1.25 -1.90
N ALA A 48 2.10 1.23 -1.56
CA ALA A 48 3.18 1.73 -2.41
C ALA A 48 3.74 0.59 -3.26
N LEU A 49 4.00 0.84 -4.54
CA LEU A 49 4.82 -0.04 -5.37
C LEU A 49 6.20 0.60 -5.57
N THR A 50 7.27 -0.16 -5.35
CA THR A 50 8.64 0.27 -5.60
C THR A 50 9.13 -0.16 -6.98
N TYR A 51 10.16 0.50 -7.50
CA TYR A 51 10.82 0.09 -8.74
C TYR A 51 11.48 -1.30 -8.68
N ALA A 52 11.64 -1.87 -7.47
CA ALA A 52 12.12 -3.23 -7.27
C ALA A 52 11.01 -4.30 -7.42
N GLY A 53 9.77 -3.91 -7.69
CA GLY A 53 8.63 -4.83 -7.77
C GLY A 53 8.12 -5.29 -6.41
N VAL A 54 8.37 -4.50 -5.36
CA VAL A 54 7.90 -4.75 -3.99
C VAL A 54 6.70 -3.85 -3.70
N ALA A 55 5.64 -4.42 -3.16
CA ALA A 55 4.49 -3.67 -2.68
C ALA A 55 4.47 -3.58 -1.15
N VAL A 56 4.22 -2.39 -0.62
CA VAL A 56 4.23 -2.11 0.82
C VAL A 56 2.88 -1.52 1.20
N ALA A 57 2.17 -2.17 2.12
CA ALA A 57 0.84 -1.74 2.58
C ALA A 57 0.88 -1.13 3.98
N TRP A 58 0.04 -0.11 4.23
CA TRP A 58 -0.16 0.46 5.56
C TRP A 58 -1.55 1.10 5.70
N GLY A 59 -1.95 1.37 6.94
CA GLY A 59 -3.26 1.92 7.30
C GLY A 59 -4.13 0.88 8.00
N HIS A 60 -5.46 0.95 7.80
CA HIS A 60 -6.38 0.12 8.57
C HIS A 60 -6.31 -1.37 8.21
N GLU A 61 -6.17 -2.24 9.22
CA GLU A 61 -6.03 -3.70 9.05
C GLU A 61 -7.15 -4.33 8.20
N ASP A 62 -8.42 -4.06 8.54
CA ASP A 62 -9.58 -4.64 7.86
C ASP A 62 -9.70 -4.22 6.39
N TYR A 63 -9.05 -3.13 6.00
CA TYR A 63 -9.12 -2.55 4.66
C TYR A 63 -7.79 -2.71 3.89
N GLY A 64 -6.96 -3.65 4.33
CA GLY A 64 -5.76 -4.09 3.63
C GLY A 64 -4.48 -3.35 4.02
N GLY A 65 -4.50 -2.55 5.09
CA GLY A 65 -3.31 -1.89 5.64
C GLY A 65 -2.36 -2.85 6.36
N GLU A 66 -2.86 -3.99 6.86
CA GLU A 66 -2.04 -5.05 7.48
C GLU A 66 -2.34 -6.41 6.83
N PRO A 67 -1.70 -6.70 5.67
CA PRO A 67 -1.88 -7.98 4.99
C PRO A 67 -1.35 -9.17 5.82
N ASP A 68 -1.99 -10.33 5.68
CA ASP A 68 -1.51 -11.56 6.32
C ASP A 68 -0.26 -12.13 5.63
N ALA A 69 0.34 -13.16 6.23
CA ALA A 69 1.58 -13.77 5.75
C ALA A 69 1.50 -14.30 4.31
N THR A 70 0.32 -14.75 3.87
CA THR A 70 0.13 -15.25 2.49
C THR A 70 0.14 -14.09 1.51
N VAL A 71 -0.55 -13.00 1.84
CA VAL A 71 -0.55 -11.78 1.01
C VAL A 71 0.83 -11.14 1.02
N LEU A 72 1.50 -11.02 2.16
CA LEU A 72 2.87 -10.46 2.25
C LEU A 72 3.87 -11.19 1.34
N ALA A 73 3.76 -12.52 1.21
CA ALA A 73 4.60 -13.28 0.29
C ALA A 73 4.31 -12.94 -1.19
N ALA A 74 3.08 -12.55 -1.53
CA ALA A 74 2.74 -12.07 -2.87
C ALA A 74 3.22 -10.62 -3.13
N LEU A 75 3.40 -9.81 -2.09
CA LEU A 75 3.85 -8.42 -2.21
C LEU A 75 5.37 -8.25 -2.26
N SER A 76 6.13 -9.29 -1.88
CA SER A 76 7.57 -9.18 -1.64
C SER A 76 8.46 -9.10 -2.89
N ALA A 77 7.93 -9.42 -4.08
CA ALA A 77 8.66 -9.38 -5.34
C ALA A 77 7.73 -9.52 -6.55
N ASP A 78 8.23 -9.12 -7.71
CA ASP A 78 7.62 -9.33 -9.04
C ASP A 78 6.24 -8.70 -9.21
N VAL A 79 5.87 -7.74 -8.35
CA VAL A 79 4.63 -6.97 -8.49
C VAL A 79 4.81 -5.95 -9.61
N VAL A 80 3.91 -5.99 -10.59
CA VAL A 80 3.93 -5.07 -11.75
C VAL A 80 2.79 -4.08 -11.74
N LYS A 81 1.74 -4.35 -10.96
CA LYS A 81 0.61 -3.43 -10.84
C LYS A 81 -0.11 -3.59 -9.52
N VAL A 82 -0.56 -2.46 -8.98
CA VAL A 82 -1.45 -2.39 -7.82
C VAL A 82 -2.73 -1.68 -8.23
N VAL A 83 -3.87 -2.18 -7.78
CA VAL A 83 -5.18 -1.55 -7.95
C VAL A 83 -5.94 -1.57 -6.62
N SER A 84 -6.88 -0.65 -6.46
CA SER A 84 -7.74 -0.58 -5.29
C SER A 84 -9.22 -0.50 -5.66
N THR A 85 -10.04 -0.90 -4.70
CA THR A 85 -11.45 -0.56 -4.60
C THR A 85 -11.61 0.44 -3.44
N ALA A 86 -12.85 0.75 -3.02
CA ALA A 86 -13.07 1.56 -1.82
C ALA A 86 -12.46 0.95 -0.54
N THR A 87 -12.38 -0.39 -0.45
CA THR A 87 -12.07 -1.10 0.82
C THR A 87 -11.07 -2.25 0.69
N ALA A 88 -10.50 -2.47 -0.49
CA ALA A 88 -9.66 -3.63 -0.79
C ALA A 88 -8.63 -3.31 -1.87
N PHE A 89 -7.59 -4.13 -1.97
CA PHE A 89 -6.51 -4.03 -2.94
C PHE A 89 -6.38 -5.30 -3.77
N GLY A 90 -5.74 -5.16 -4.92
CA GLY A 90 -5.26 -6.26 -5.74
C GLY A 90 -3.88 -5.96 -6.31
N VAL A 91 -3.01 -6.97 -6.33
CA VAL A 91 -1.73 -6.95 -7.03
C VAL A 91 -1.74 -7.92 -8.20
N LEU A 92 -1.12 -7.49 -9.30
CA LEU A 92 -0.76 -8.33 -10.44
C LEU A 92 0.75 -8.55 -10.42
N LYS A 93 1.17 -9.80 -10.58
CA LYS A 93 2.57 -10.18 -10.77
C LYS A 93 2.95 -10.32 -12.24
N ASP A 94 4.25 -10.31 -12.50
CA ASP A 94 4.83 -10.49 -13.83
C ASP A 94 4.47 -11.83 -14.49
N ASP A 95 4.30 -12.89 -13.68
CA ASP A 95 3.86 -14.22 -14.07
C ASP A 95 2.35 -14.31 -14.39
N GLY A 96 1.63 -13.20 -14.23
CA GLY A 96 0.20 -13.08 -14.48
C GLY A 96 -0.68 -13.51 -13.30
N THR A 97 -0.10 -13.90 -12.16
CA THR A 97 -0.87 -14.21 -10.95
C THR A 97 -1.44 -12.94 -10.32
N VAL A 98 -2.62 -13.08 -9.71
CA VAL A 98 -3.31 -11.98 -9.05
C VAL A 98 -3.63 -12.37 -7.62
N THR A 99 -3.28 -11.49 -6.67
CA THR A 99 -3.65 -11.62 -5.25
C THR A 99 -4.48 -10.42 -4.86
N ALA A 100 -5.61 -10.64 -4.17
CA ALA A 100 -6.48 -9.58 -3.66
C ALA A 100 -6.71 -9.75 -2.15
N TRP A 101 -6.82 -8.64 -1.43
CA TRP A 101 -7.01 -8.62 0.02
C TRP A 101 -7.69 -7.33 0.50
N GLY A 102 -8.13 -7.34 1.76
CA GLY A 102 -8.94 -6.27 2.34
C GLY A 102 -10.45 -6.54 2.25
N ASN A 103 -11.20 -5.90 3.14
CA ASN A 103 -12.60 -6.13 3.50
C ASN A 103 -12.84 -7.49 4.19
N ARG A 104 -12.25 -7.62 5.40
CA ARG A 104 -12.57 -8.67 6.38
C ARG A 104 -13.82 -8.35 7.18
#